data_AF-A0A2U0SCE9-F1
#
_entry.id   AF-A0A2U0SCE9-F1
#
_cell.length_a   1.000
_cell.length_b   1.000
_cell.length_c   1.000
_cell.angle_alpha   90.00
_cell.angle_beta   90.00
_cell.angle_gamma   90.00
#
_symmetry.space_group_name_H-M   'P 1'
#
loop_
_entity.id
_entity.type
_entity.pdbx_description
1 polymer ?
#
loop_
_entity_poly.entity_id
_entity_poly.type
_entity_poly.pdbx_seq_one_letter_code
_entity_poly.pdbx_strand_id
1 'polypeptide(L)'
;MRIPFIKCHGSGNDFPLIDARALALSEADWATLAWLLADRAGPVGGDGLLALVPGDDAHAFGMRMWNTDGSEAETCLNGLRCTARLGFDLLGIDAAQVKLKTSSARVAREEDIAPGVATIRTLVGPNATRAADVGLVGAPDQVLDAPIDGLPNPRRFTAVAMPNPHLVTFVDQVDEAELVALGSWCERRPALIPARANVSFVEQRGPTSLFVRTFERGVGLTDSCGSAMAASVLSAALTGRVPFATPIAVFNRGGMVRGQAEVDTRVLLSGNATFEAEQAVAVDFAAGTLGPVETLRARAAERSAWAAAVAALA
;
A
#
# COMPACT_ATOMS: atom_id res chain seq x y z
N MET A 1 -6.99 20.74 20.29
CA MET A 1 -6.83 19.37 20.83
C MET A 1 -5.38 18.91 20.62
N ARG A 2 -4.72 18.27 21.59
CA ARG A 2 -3.37 17.70 21.38
C ARG A 2 -3.48 16.25 20.91
N ILE A 3 -2.88 15.93 19.77
CA ILE A 3 -2.97 14.62 19.12
C ILE A 3 -1.57 14.00 19.04
N PRO A 4 -1.31 12.89 19.75
CA PRO A 4 -0.10 12.10 19.55
C PRO A 4 -0.22 11.25 18.28
N PHE A 5 0.89 11.08 17.58
CA PHE A 5 0.98 10.22 16.40
C PHE A 5 2.39 9.61 16.27
N ILE A 6 2.49 8.54 15.50
CA ILE A 6 3.75 7.93 15.12
C ILE A 6 3.99 8.25 13.65
N LYS A 7 5.09 8.92 13.34
CA LYS A 7 5.56 8.99 11.96
C LYS A 7 6.15 7.64 11.59
N CYS A 8 5.65 7.01 10.53
CA CYS A 8 6.02 5.66 10.12
C CYS A 8 6.02 5.51 8.60
N HIS A 9 6.60 4.44 8.09
CA HIS A 9 6.49 4.12 6.66
C HIS A 9 6.58 2.61 6.37
N GLY A 10 5.89 2.18 5.32
CA GLY A 10 6.02 0.85 4.73
C GLY A 10 6.61 0.96 3.33
N SER A 11 7.83 0.47 3.14
CA SER A 11 8.57 0.53 1.86
C SER A 11 8.57 1.93 1.26
N GLY A 12 8.98 2.94 2.04
CA GLY A 12 9.01 4.35 1.63
C GLY A 12 7.66 5.10 1.61
N ASN A 13 6.53 4.40 1.66
CA ASN A 13 5.20 5.03 1.72
C ASN A 13 4.90 5.45 3.18
N ASP A 14 4.89 6.76 3.44
CA ASP A 14 5.05 7.33 4.79
C ASP A 14 3.81 8.05 5.33
N PHE A 15 3.55 7.92 6.63
CA PHE A 15 2.29 8.33 7.26
C PHE A 15 2.48 8.82 8.69
N PRO A 16 1.79 9.89 9.12
CA PRO A 16 1.31 10.00 10.49
C PRO A 16 0.30 8.88 10.81
N LEU A 17 0.55 8.12 11.88
CA LEU A 17 -0.30 7.04 12.39
C LEU A 17 -0.81 7.39 13.80
N ILE A 18 -2.11 7.45 13.98
CA ILE A 18 -2.77 7.80 15.25
C ILE A 18 -3.37 6.55 15.89
N ASP A 19 -3.15 6.36 17.20
CA ASP A 19 -4.02 5.48 18.00
C ASP A 19 -5.35 6.20 18.25
N ALA A 20 -6.35 5.87 17.42
CA ALA A 20 -7.66 6.48 17.42
C ALA A 20 -8.70 5.65 18.17
N ARG A 21 -8.29 4.59 18.89
CA ARG A 21 -9.24 3.68 19.56
C ARG A 21 -10.13 4.37 20.60
N ALA A 22 -9.62 5.43 21.22
CA ALA A 22 -10.35 6.25 22.18
C ALA A 22 -10.72 7.65 21.65
N LEU A 23 -10.49 7.93 20.37
CA LEU A 23 -10.75 9.25 19.77
C LEU A 23 -12.13 9.28 19.10
N ALA A 24 -12.91 10.30 19.44
CA ALA A 24 -14.17 10.61 18.78
C ALA A 24 -14.01 11.93 18.00
N LEU A 25 -13.85 11.82 16.67
CA LEU A 25 -13.78 12.94 15.74
C LEU A 25 -14.87 12.78 14.68
N SER A 26 -15.37 13.89 14.15
CA SER A 26 -16.28 13.83 13.01
C SER A 26 -15.54 13.40 11.73
N GLU A 27 -16.26 12.94 10.71
CA GLU A 27 -15.66 12.63 9.41
C GLU A 27 -15.00 13.86 8.76
N ALA A 28 -15.57 15.06 8.99
CA ALA A 28 -14.98 16.31 8.54
C ALA A 28 -13.65 16.61 9.26
N ASP A 29 -13.60 16.39 10.58
CA ASP A 29 -12.37 16.57 11.36
C ASP A 29 -11.27 15.60 10.93
N TRP A 30 -11.61 14.35 10.61
CA TRP A 30 -10.66 13.39 10.05
C TRP A 30 -10.08 13.85 8.71
N ALA A 31 -10.94 14.34 7.81
CA ALA A 31 -10.49 14.89 6.53
C ALA A 31 -9.59 16.12 6.74
N THR A 32 -9.93 17.01 7.68
CA THR A 32 -9.10 18.17 8.05
C THR A 32 -7.75 17.73 8.62
N LEU A 33 -7.70 16.73 9.51
CA LEU A 33 -6.42 16.19 10.01
C LEU A 33 -5.56 15.63 8.89
N ALA A 34 -6.17 14.90 7.96
CA ALA A 34 -5.45 14.30 6.84
C ALA A 34 -4.81 15.39 5.97
N TRP A 35 -5.55 16.43 5.61
CA TRP A 35 -5.02 17.61 4.89
C TRP A 35 -3.84 18.23 5.64
N LEU A 36 -4.03 18.52 6.93
CA LEU A 36 -3.05 19.26 7.71
C LEU A 36 -1.76 18.47 7.99
N LEU A 37 -1.89 17.19 8.32
CA LEU A 37 -0.75 16.36 8.70
C LEU A 37 -0.03 15.73 7.51
N ALA A 38 -0.76 15.41 6.44
CA ALA A 38 -0.17 14.75 5.28
C ALA A 38 0.36 15.72 4.22
N ASP A 39 0.05 17.03 4.31
CA ASP A 39 0.66 18.03 3.43
C ASP A 39 2.19 18.02 3.54
N ARG A 40 2.86 17.67 2.44
CA ARG A 40 4.33 17.64 2.36
C ARG A 40 4.96 19.04 2.43
N ALA A 41 4.21 20.11 2.16
CA ALA A 41 4.64 21.49 2.42
C ALA A 41 4.44 21.91 3.89
N GLY A 42 3.68 21.12 4.64
CA GLY A 42 3.41 21.31 6.06
C GLY A 42 4.52 20.76 6.97
N PRO A 43 4.28 20.80 8.30
CA PRO A 43 5.32 20.47 9.29
C PRO A 43 5.54 18.96 9.50
N VAL A 44 4.68 18.10 8.97
CA VAL A 44 4.76 16.64 9.12
C VAL A 44 4.95 15.96 7.77
N GLY A 45 3.97 16.11 6.86
CA GLY A 45 3.98 15.50 5.54
C GLY A 45 3.76 13.99 5.53
N GLY A 46 3.26 13.47 4.43
CA GLY A 46 3.13 12.03 4.17
C GLY A 46 2.24 11.75 2.97
N ASP A 47 2.00 10.47 2.69
CA ASP A 47 1.10 10.03 1.61
C ASP A 47 -0.36 9.90 2.07
N GLY A 48 -0.64 10.18 3.34
CA GLY A 48 -1.97 10.14 3.92
C GLY A 48 -1.92 10.11 5.45
N LEU A 49 -3.08 9.92 6.08
CA LEU A 49 -3.23 9.76 7.52
C LEU A 49 -3.73 8.35 7.83
N LEU A 50 -3.07 7.66 8.75
CA LEU A 50 -3.51 6.35 9.26
C LEU A 50 -4.12 6.49 10.65
N ALA A 51 -5.17 5.72 10.90
CA ALA A 51 -5.76 5.58 12.23
C ALA A 51 -5.93 4.09 12.59
N LEU A 52 -5.37 3.70 13.73
CA LEU A 52 -5.73 2.48 14.43
C LEU A 52 -7.05 2.74 15.15
N VAL A 53 -8.12 2.04 14.76
CA VAL A 53 -9.47 2.20 15.33
C VAL A 53 -9.87 0.95 16.12
N PRO A 54 -10.91 1.02 16.97
CA PRO A 54 -11.37 -0.14 17.72
C PRO A 54 -11.74 -1.31 16.81
N GLY A 55 -11.57 -2.51 17.35
CA GLY A 55 -12.05 -3.73 16.72
C GLY A 55 -13.56 -3.91 16.85
N ASP A 56 -14.02 -5.08 16.43
CA ASP A 56 -15.37 -5.59 16.67
C ASP A 56 -15.28 -7.10 16.99
N ASP A 57 -16.40 -7.81 17.07
CA ASP A 57 -16.43 -9.23 17.43
C ASP A 57 -15.55 -10.12 16.54
N ALA A 58 -15.27 -9.72 15.29
CA ALA A 58 -14.48 -10.48 14.33
C ALA A 58 -13.05 -9.97 14.18
N HIS A 59 -12.72 -8.80 14.72
CA HIS A 59 -11.46 -8.10 14.46
C HIS A 59 -10.84 -7.58 15.74
N ALA A 60 -9.56 -7.86 15.98
CA ALA A 60 -8.87 -7.35 17.18
C ALA A 60 -8.78 -5.80 17.19
N PHE A 61 -8.67 -5.21 16.00
CA PHE A 61 -8.66 -3.77 15.74
C PHE A 61 -8.98 -3.48 14.27
N GLY A 62 -9.17 -2.21 13.93
CA GLY A 62 -9.32 -1.75 12.56
C GLY A 62 -8.24 -0.76 12.12
N MET A 63 -8.12 -0.59 10.80
CA MET A 63 -7.37 0.49 10.18
C MET A 63 -8.31 1.35 9.34
N ARG A 64 -8.24 2.67 9.51
CA ARG A 64 -8.77 3.65 8.57
C ARG A 64 -7.62 4.45 7.97
N MET A 65 -7.80 4.92 6.74
CA MET A 65 -6.82 5.76 6.04
C MET A 65 -7.51 6.85 5.25
N TRP A 66 -6.96 8.06 5.34
CA TRP A 66 -7.34 9.19 4.48
C TRP A 66 -6.18 9.58 3.59
N ASN A 67 -6.47 9.90 2.33
CA ASN A 67 -5.52 10.49 1.39
C ASN A 67 -5.24 11.95 1.77
N THR A 68 -4.23 12.54 1.13
CA THR A 68 -3.86 13.96 1.31
C THR A 68 -4.98 14.94 0.95
N ASP A 69 -5.92 14.53 0.09
CA ASP A 69 -7.12 15.29 -0.26
C ASP A 69 -8.30 15.09 0.72
N GLY A 70 -8.08 14.36 1.82
CA GLY A 70 -9.09 14.12 2.87
C GLY A 70 -10.12 13.05 2.50
N SER A 71 -10.06 12.44 1.33
CA SER A 71 -10.89 11.29 0.98
C SER A 71 -10.43 10.03 1.71
N GLU A 72 -11.36 9.20 2.18
CA GLU A 72 -11.01 7.94 2.85
C GLU A 72 -10.71 6.83 1.82
N ALA A 73 -9.51 6.27 1.88
CA ALA A 73 -9.05 5.19 1.00
C ALA A 73 -9.64 3.82 1.39
N GLU A 74 -9.80 2.93 0.42
CA GLU A 74 -10.33 1.57 0.64
C GLU A 74 -9.34 0.69 1.41
N THR A 75 -8.06 0.77 1.04
CA THR A 75 -6.97 0.02 1.67
C THR A 75 -5.62 0.64 1.36
N CYS A 76 -4.63 0.35 2.19
CA CYS A 76 -3.22 0.57 1.92
C CYS A 76 -2.41 -0.51 2.62
N LEU A 77 -1.82 -1.44 1.85
CA LEU A 77 -1.10 -2.57 2.41
C LEU A 77 0.21 -2.17 3.09
N ASN A 78 0.79 -1.04 2.71
CA ASN A 78 1.96 -0.45 3.38
C ASN A 78 1.58 0.13 4.75
N GLY A 79 0.52 0.94 4.79
CA GLY A 79 -0.02 1.50 6.03
C GLY A 79 -0.58 0.43 6.97
N LEU A 80 -1.11 -0.66 6.43
CA LEU A 80 -1.59 -1.81 7.23
C LEU A 80 -0.46 -2.45 8.04
N ARG A 81 0.74 -2.58 7.49
CA ARG A 81 1.89 -3.13 8.25
C ARG A 81 2.22 -2.25 9.46
N CYS A 82 2.27 -0.93 9.25
CA CYS A 82 2.56 0.02 10.34
C CYS A 82 1.44 0.04 11.39
N THR A 83 0.18 0.06 10.96
CA THR A 83 -0.99 0.03 11.85
C THR A 83 -1.06 -1.27 12.63
N ALA A 84 -0.79 -2.41 11.98
CA ALA A 84 -0.76 -3.71 12.62
C ALA A 84 0.33 -3.81 13.68
N ARG A 85 1.55 -3.31 13.39
CA ARG A 85 2.61 -3.23 14.39
C ARG A 85 2.18 -2.43 15.62
N LEU A 86 1.55 -1.26 15.43
CA LEU A 86 1.05 -0.47 16.55
C LEU A 86 -0.03 -1.22 17.35
N GLY A 87 -0.98 -1.87 16.65
CA GLY A 87 -2.00 -2.70 17.28
C GLY A 87 -1.40 -3.84 18.10
N PHE A 88 -0.37 -4.52 17.58
CA PHE A 88 0.36 -5.58 18.27
C PHE A 88 1.07 -5.07 19.52
N ASP A 89 1.78 -3.95 19.42
CA ASP A 89 2.50 -3.33 20.54
C ASP A 89 1.52 -2.93 21.67
N LEU A 90 0.34 -2.41 21.32
CA LEU A 90 -0.65 -1.91 22.28
C LEU A 90 -1.55 -2.99 22.89
N LEU A 91 -1.77 -4.10 22.18
CA LEU A 91 -2.64 -5.19 22.62
C LEU A 91 -1.87 -6.38 23.19
N GLY A 92 -0.55 -6.44 23.00
CA GLY A 92 0.28 -7.57 23.44
C GLY A 92 -0.02 -8.86 22.65
N ILE A 93 -0.28 -8.74 21.36
CA ILE A 93 -0.56 -9.86 20.44
C ILE A 93 0.39 -9.83 19.23
N ASP A 94 0.58 -10.97 18.57
CA ASP A 94 1.50 -11.07 17.41
C ASP A 94 0.82 -11.39 16.08
N ALA A 95 -0.49 -11.66 16.10
CA ALA A 95 -1.29 -11.88 14.91
C ALA A 95 -2.74 -11.46 15.15
N ALA A 96 -3.40 -10.98 14.10
CA ALA A 96 -4.79 -10.54 14.17
C ALA A 96 -5.51 -10.64 12.83
N GLN A 97 -6.84 -10.73 12.89
CA GLN A 97 -7.72 -10.31 11.81
C GLN A 97 -8.00 -8.82 12.01
N VAL A 98 -7.71 -8.00 10.99
CA VAL A 98 -7.83 -6.54 11.04
C VAL A 98 -8.94 -6.09 10.11
N LYS A 99 -9.80 -5.20 10.61
CA LYS A 99 -10.88 -4.58 9.83
C LYS A 99 -10.32 -3.46 8.95
N LEU A 100 -10.69 -3.45 7.67
CA LEU A 100 -10.45 -2.38 6.73
C LEU A 100 -11.78 -1.73 6.33
N LYS A 101 -11.75 -0.68 5.49
CA LYS A 101 -12.97 0.05 5.09
C LYS A 101 -14.04 -0.86 4.48
N THR A 102 -13.63 -1.73 3.57
CA THR A 102 -14.54 -2.59 2.77
C THR A 102 -14.20 -4.07 2.86
N SER A 103 -13.20 -4.45 3.66
CA SER A 103 -12.66 -5.81 3.70
C SER A 103 -11.93 -6.07 5.02
N SER A 104 -11.24 -7.20 5.11
CA SER A 104 -10.42 -7.56 6.25
C SER A 104 -9.12 -8.19 5.79
N ALA A 105 -8.06 -8.06 6.58
CA ALA A 105 -6.77 -8.68 6.29
C ALA A 105 -6.22 -9.41 7.52
N ARG A 106 -5.63 -10.59 7.30
CA ARG A 106 -4.92 -11.30 8.36
C ARG A 106 -3.48 -10.81 8.40
N VAL A 107 -3.03 -10.42 9.57
CA VAL A 107 -1.68 -9.87 9.78
C VAL A 107 -0.95 -10.64 10.87
N ALA A 108 0.37 -10.70 10.78
CA ALA A 108 1.21 -11.31 11.80
C ALA A 108 2.62 -10.71 11.80
N ARG A 109 3.28 -10.72 12.96
CA ARG A 109 4.74 -10.52 13.02
C ARG A 109 5.45 -11.65 12.28
N GLU A 110 6.58 -11.31 11.68
CA GLU A 110 7.50 -12.26 11.10
C GLU A 110 8.94 -11.95 11.53
N GLU A 111 9.84 -12.87 11.23
CA GLU A 111 11.27 -12.58 11.26
C GLU A 111 11.57 -11.36 10.37
N ASP A 112 12.44 -10.50 10.91
CA ASP A 112 12.85 -9.28 10.25
C ASP A 112 13.42 -9.58 8.85
N ILE A 113 12.98 -8.81 7.85
CA ILE A 113 13.47 -8.91 6.47
C ILE A 113 14.96 -8.54 6.36
N ALA A 114 15.46 -7.76 7.33
CA ALA A 114 16.86 -7.42 7.53
C ALA A 114 17.09 -7.07 9.01
N PRO A 115 18.31 -7.19 9.55
CA PRO A 115 18.56 -6.94 10.97
C PRO A 115 18.01 -5.59 11.47
N GLY A 116 17.12 -5.63 12.47
CA GLY A 116 16.53 -4.43 13.08
C GLY A 116 15.38 -3.80 12.27
N VAL A 117 14.90 -4.48 11.22
CA VAL A 117 13.78 -4.04 10.40
C VAL A 117 12.52 -4.82 10.78
N ALA A 118 11.76 -4.27 11.73
CA ALA A 118 10.50 -4.84 12.19
C ALA A 118 9.59 -5.20 11.00
N THR A 119 9.26 -6.48 10.87
CA THR A 119 8.56 -7.02 9.70
C THR A 119 7.18 -7.55 10.07
N ILE A 120 6.20 -7.16 9.25
CA ILE A 120 4.81 -7.59 9.37
C ILE A 120 4.40 -8.26 8.06
N ARG A 121 3.85 -9.47 8.17
CA ARG A 121 3.16 -10.16 7.09
C ARG A 121 1.72 -9.72 7.03
N THR A 122 1.24 -9.44 5.82
CA THR A 122 -0.18 -9.32 5.48
C THR A 122 -0.56 -10.47 4.55
N LEU A 123 -1.68 -11.13 4.82
CA LEU A 123 -2.32 -12.08 3.93
C LEU A 123 -3.59 -11.42 3.40
N VAL A 124 -3.63 -11.23 2.08
CA VAL A 124 -4.74 -10.57 1.37
C VAL A 124 -5.35 -11.50 0.33
N GLY A 125 -6.64 -11.30 0.07
CA GLY A 125 -7.41 -12.11 -0.86
C GLY A 125 -8.29 -13.18 -0.20
N PRO A 126 -8.91 -14.08 -0.99
CA PRO A 126 -8.63 -14.36 -2.41
C PRO A 126 -8.89 -13.15 -3.31
N ASN A 127 -8.11 -13.01 -4.38
CA ASN A 127 -8.12 -11.85 -5.26
C ASN A 127 -8.78 -12.21 -6.59
N ALA A 128 -9.61 -11.31 -7.11
CA ALA A 128 -10.37 -11.62 -8.31
C ALA A 128 -9.49 -11.47 -9.57
N THR A 129 -9.62 -12.44 -10.48
CA THR A 129 -8.89 -12.49 -11.76
C THR A 129 -9.80 -12.35 -12.97
N ARG A 130 -11.13 -12.27 -12.77
CA ARG A 130 -12.06 -12.01 -13.86
C ARG A 130 -12.00 -10.54 -14.25
N ALA A 131 -11.99 -10.26 -15.54
CA ALA A 131 -11.92 -8.92 -16.09
C ALA A 131 -13.08 -8.03 -15.61
N ALA A 132 -14.27 -8.61 -15.45
CA ALA A 132 -15.44 -7.90 -14.92
C ALA A 132 -15.25 -7.43 -13.46
N ASP A 133 -14.57 -8.24 -12.62
CA ASP A 133 -14.27 -7.86 -11.22
C ASP A 133 -13.18 -6.78 -11.14
N VAL A 134 -12.29 -6.71 -12.15
CA VAL A 134 -11.34 -5.61 -12.36
C VAL A 134 -12.05 -4.34 -12.89
N GLY A 135 -13.28 -4.47 -13.39
CA GLY A 135 -14.03 -3.36 -13.99
C GLY A 135 -13.68 -3.10 -15.46
N LEU A 136 -13.07 -4.06 -16.15
CA LEU A 136 -12.90 -4.03 -17.60
C LEU A 136 -14.23 -4.33 -18.30
N VAL A 137 -14.57 -3.51 -19.30
CA VAL A 137 -15.81 -3.63 -20.07
C VAL A 137 -15.51 -4.13 -21.48
N GLY A 138 -16.17 -5.21 -21.89
CA GLY A 138 -15.98 -5.78 -23.25
C GLY A 138 -14.66 -6.55 -23.43
N ALA A 139 -13.94 -6.84 -22.35
CA ALA A 139 -12.78 -7.72 -22.35
C ALA A 139 -13.21 -9.21 -22.23
N PRO A 140 -12.32 -10.17 -22.59
CA PRO A 140 -12.52 -11.59 -22.28
C PRO A 140 -12.70 -11.84 -20.77
N ASP A 141 -13.23 -13.00 -20.39
CA ASP A 141 -13.49 -13.34 -18.97
C ASP A 141 -12.25 -13.18 -18.09
N GLN A 142 -11.09 -13.58 -18.58
CA GLN A 142 -9.80 -13.35 -17.95
C GLN A 142 -8.83 -12.69 -18.92
N VAL A 143 -7.99 -11.81 -18.40
CA VAL A 143 -6.85 -11.22 -19.12
C VAL A 143 -5.59 -11.64 -18.38
N LEU A 144 -4.92 -12.68 -18.87
CA LEU A 144 -3.68 -13.23 -18.30
C LEU A 144 -2.60 -13.19 -19.37
N ASP A 145 -1.58 -12.35 -19.17
CA ASP A 145 -0.54 -12.05 -20.17
C ASP A 145 -1.11 -11.98 -21.59
N ALA A 146 -2.08 -11.09 -21.84
CA ALA A 146 -2.80 -10.98 -23.11
C ALA A 146 -3.01 -9.50 -23.51
N PRO A 147 -3.12 -9.17 -24.81
CA PRO A 147 -3.51 -7.83 -25.23
C PRO A 147 -4.94 -7.51 -24.74
N ILE A 148 -5.21 -6.23 -24.50
CA ILE A 148 -6.55 -5.73 -24.16
C ILE A 148 -7.02 -4.84 -25.30
N ASP A 149 -8.04 -5.29 -26.04
CA ASP A 149 -8.62 -4.51 -27.13
C ASP A 149 -9.14 -3.15 -26.64
N GLY A 150 -8.80 -2.09 -27.37
CA GLY A 150 -9.15 -0.70 -27.01
C GLY A 150 -8.19 -0.01 -26.04
N LEU A 151 -7.21 -0.73 -25.48
CA LEU A 151 -6.11 -0.11 -24.73
C LEU A 151 -5.14 0.57 -25.72
N PRO A 152 -4.67 1.80 -25.47
CA PRO A 152 -3.73 2.52 -26.35
C PRO A 152 -2.29 2.01 -26.18
N ASN A 153 -2.13 0.70 -26.01
CA ASN A 153 -0.85 0.07 -25.72
C ASN A 153 -0.89 -1.38 -26.24
N PRO A 154 0.05 -1.80 -27.10
CA PRO A 154 0.05 -3.14 -27.69
C PRO A 154 0.60 -4.22 -26.75
N ARG A 155 1.09 -3.86 -25.57
CA ARG A 155 1.64 -4.81 -24.60
C ARG A 155 0.58 -5.78 -24.10
N ARG A 156 1.08 -6.88 -23.55
CA ARG A 156 0.28 -7.92 -22.93
C ARG A 156 0.17 -7.61 -21.44
N PHE A 157 -1.04 -7.71 -20.91
CA PHE A 157 -1.36 -7.39 -19.52
C PHE A 157 -1.93 -8.60 -18.79
N THR A 158 -1.80 -8.57 -17.48
CA THR A 158 -2.56 -9.39 -16.54
C THR A 158 -3.44 -8.46 -15.72
N ALA A 159 -4.74 -8.73 -15.68
CA ALA A 159 -5.71 -7.93 -14.96
C ALA A 159 -6.12 -8.62 -13.65
N VAL A 160 -5.93 -7.95 -12.52
CA VAL A 160 -6.29 -8.47 -11.19
C VAL A 160 -6.92 -7.39 -10.32
N ALA A 161 -7.87 -7.77 -9.46
CA ALA A 161 -8.46 -6.88 -8.47
C ALA A 161 -7.88 -7.19 -7.08
N MET A 162 -7.17 -6.22 -6.48
CA MET A 162 -6.35 -6.39 -5.27
C MET A 162 -6.50 -5.23 -4.26
N PRO A 163 -7.68 -4.94 -3.70
CA PRO A 163 -9.05 -5.23 -4.14
C PRO A 163 -9.54 -4.24 -5.23
N ASN A 164 -8.74 -3.22 -5.54
CA ASN A 164 -9.00 -2.27 -6.62
C ASN A 164 -8.32 -2.73 -7.93
N PRO A 165 -8.63 -2.10 -9.09
CA PRO A 165 -8.17 -2.60 -10.39
C PRO A 165 -6.66 -2.43 -10.60
N HIS A 166 -5.97 -3.50 -11.00
CA HIS A 166 -4.58 -3.49 -11.43
C HIS A 166 -4.43 -4.07 -12.84
N LEU A 167 -3.75 -3.32 -13.71
CA LEU A 167 -3.25 -3.78 -15.01
C LEU A 167 -1.73 -3.93 -14.90
N VAL A 168 -1.25 -5.17 -14.90
CA VAL A 168 0.16 -5.50 -14.72
C VAL A 168 0.75 -5.97 -16.05
N THR A 169 1.87 -5.42 -16.47
CA THR A 169 2.62 -5.91 -17.65
C THR A 169 4.08 -6.15 -17.28
N PHE A 170 4.66 -7.21 -17.83
CA PHE A 170 6.08 -7.52 -17.67
C PHE A 170 6.87 -6.90 -18.82
N VAL A 171 7.95 -6.19 -18.50
CA VAL A 171 8.78 -5.45 -19.45
C VAL A 171 10.26 -5.74 -19.19
N ASP A 172 11.09 -5.58 -20.22
CA ASP A 172 12.55 -5.73 -20.07
C ASP A 172 13.15 -4.56 -19.29
N GLN A 173 12.60 -3.35 -19.50
CA GLN A 173 12.99 -2.13 -18.81
C GLN A 173 11.77 -1.23 -18.65
N VAL A 174 11.63 -0.59 -17.49
CA VAL A 174 10.58 0.40 -17.23
C VAL A 174 10.81 1.67 -18.07
N ASP A 175 9.87 1.96 -18.96
CA ASP A 175 9.68 3.27 -19.57
C ASP A 175 8.62 4.06 -18.80
N GLU A 176 9.05 5.06 -18.01
CA GLU A 176 8.12 5.89 -17.24
C GLU A 176 7.23 6.78 -18.11
N ALA A 177 7.70 7.20 -19.29
CA ALA A 177 6.90 8.02 -20.19
C ALA A 177 5.73 7.22 -20.76
N GLU A 178 5.99 5.96 -21.15
CA GLU A 178 4.94 5.03 -21.59
C GLU A 178 3.96 4.71 -20.45
N LEU A 179 4.48 4.41 -19.26
CA LEU A 179 3.66 4.14 -18.08
C LEU A 179 2.75 5.33 -17.73
N VAL A 180 3.28 6.56 -17.76
CA VAL A 180 2.52 7.79 -17.52
C VAL A 180 1.48 8.01 -18.61
N ALA A 181 1.81 7.79 -19.88
CA ALA A 181 0.86 7.96 -20.98
C ALA A 181 -0.34 7.00 -20.83
N LEU A 182 -0.09 5.74 -20.47
CA LEU A 182 -1.12 4.74 -20.25
C LEU A 182 -1.95 5.01 -18.99
N GLY A 183 -1.30 5.30 -17.85
CA GLY A 183 -1.97 5.65 -16.61
C GLY A 183 -2.84 6.90 -16.75
N SER A 184 -2.33 7.93 -17.42
CA SER A 184 -3.08 9.15 -17.74
C SER A 184 -4.26 8.90 -18.68
N TRP A 185 -4.16 7.90 -19.57
CA TRP A 185 -5.29 7.45 -20.36
C TRP A 185 -6.36 6.79 -19.49
N CYS A 186 -5.98 5.94 -18.54
CA CYS A 186 -6.91 5.36 -17.57
C CYS A 186 -7.62 6.44 -16.73
N GLU A 187 -6.92 7.50 -16.29
CA GLU A 187 -7.51 8.60 -15.52
C GLU A 187 -8.63 9.35 -16.25
N ARG A 188 -8.64 9.33 -17.59
CA ARG A 188 -9.73 9.90 -18.40
C ARG A 188 -11.02 9.07 -18.39
N ARG A 189 -11.06 7.96 -17.63
CA ARG A 189 -12.22 7.07 -17.46
C ARG A 189 -12.79 6.58 -18.81
N PRO A 190 -11.97 5.97 -19.67
CA PRO A 190 -12.44 5.47 -20.96
C PRO A 190 -13.51 4.38 -20.74
N ALA A 191 -14.38 4.19 -21.73
CA ALA A 191 -15.47 3.21 -21.65
C ALA A 191 -14.99 1.78 -21.32
N LEU A 192 -13.76 1.44 -21.75
CA LEU A 192 -13.10 0.16 -21.43
C LEU A 192 -12.87 -0.04 -19.93
N ILE A 193 -12.54 1.02 -19.17
CA ILE A 193 -12.27 0.94 -17.74
C ILE A 193 -12.73 2.21 -17.00
N PRO A 194 -14.06 2.40 -16.83
CA PRO A 194 -14.61 3.63 -16.26
C PRO A 194 -14.18 3.88 -14.81
N ALA A 195 -13.92 2.80 -14.07
CA ALA A 195 -13.41 2.83 -12.69
C ALA A 195 -11.94 3.23 -12.58
N ARG A 196 -11.25 3.43 -13.74
CA ARG A 196 -9.81 3.62 -13.87
C ARG A 196 -9.04 2.39 -13.35
N ALA A 197 -7.72 2.40 -13.42
CA ALA A 197 -6.91 1.34 -12.84
C ALA A 197 -5.53 1.85 -12.42
N ASN A 198 -4.93 1.11 -11.49
CA ASN A 198 -3.49 1.14 -11.27
C ASN A 198 -2.82 0.43 -12.45
N VAL A 199 -1.81 1.04 -13.04
CA VAL A 199 -1.01 0.45 -14.12
C VAL A 199 0.38 0.17 -13.57
N SER A 200 0.88 -1.06 -13.72
CA SER A 200 2.19 -1.45 -13.20
C SER A 200 3.05 -2.10 -14.28
N PHE A 201 4.26 -1.56 -14.45
CA PHE A 201 5.30 -2.16 -15.27
C PHE A 201 6.25 -2.92 -14.36
N VAL A 202 6.51 -4.18 -14.70
CA VAL A 202 7.27 -5.12 -13.87
C VAL A 202 8.48 -5.63 -14.62
N GLU A 203 9.66 -5.36 -14.09
CA GLU A 203 10.91 -5.99 -14.54
C GLU A 203 11.13 -7.27 -13.73
N GLN A 204 11.32 -8.40 -14.40
CA GLN A 204 11.76 -9.62 -13.74
C GLN A 204 13.29 -9.62 -13.62
N ARG A 205 13.79 -9.46 -12.39
CA ARG A 205 15.23 -9.36 -12.08
C ARG A 205 15.75 -10.69 -11.54
N GLY A 206 15.87 -11.67 -12.42
CA GLY A 206 16.21 -13.05 -12.05
C GLY A 206 14.99 -13.91 -11.71
N PRO A 207 15.18 -15.13 -11.19
CA PRO A 207 14.10 -16.11 -11.05
C PRO A 207 13.09 -15.79 -9.94
N THR A 208 13.52 -15.10 -8.88
CA THR A 208 12.72 -14.86 -7.66
C THR A 208 12.78 -13.40 -7.20
N SER A 209 12.90 -12.47 -8.14
CA SER A 209 12.98 -11.04 -7.84
C SER A 209 12.30 -10.21 -8.92
N LEU A 210 11.49 -9.23 -8.49
CA LEU A 210 10.73 -8.32 -9.35
C LEU A 210 11.03 -6.88 -8.97
N PHE A 211 11.11 -5.98 -9.93
CA PHE A 211 11.00 -4.55 -9.70
C PHE A 211 9.71 -4.02 -10.31
N VAL A 212 8.96 -3.25 -9.52
CA VAL A 212 7.63 -2.76 -9.87
C VAL A 212 7.65 -1.24 -9.88
N ARG A 213 7.21 -0.66 -11.00
CA ARG A 213 6.90 0.77 -11.10
C ARG A 213 5.44 0.96 -11.44
N THR A 214 4.77 1.84 -10.70
CA THR A 214 3.31 1.96 -10.75
C THR A 214 2.89 3.40 -11.01
N PHE A 215 1.94 3.55 -11.92
CA PHE A 215 1.06 4.71 -11.99
C PHE A 215 -0.22 4.36 -11.23
N GLU A 216 -0.42 5.00 -10.09
CA GLU A 216 -1.51 4.75 -9.18
C GLU A 216 -2.73 5.60 -9.53
N ARG A 217 -3.89 4.95 -9.50
CA ARG A 217 -5.19 5.55 -9.80
C ARG A 217 -5.44 6.74 -8.88
N GLY A 218 -5.70 7.90 -9.47
CA GLY A 218 -5.98 9.15 -8.76
C GLY A 218 -4.76 9.82 -8.12
N VAL A 219 -3.56 9.27 -8.27
CA VAL A 219 -2.32 9.81 -7.68
C VAL A 219 -1.28 10.13 -8.74
N GLY A 220 -0.98 9.20 -9.64
CA GLY A 220 0.11 9.32 -10.61
C GLY A 220 1.27 8.37 -10.31
N LEU A 221 2.50 8.72 -10.68
CA LEU A 221 3.66 7.89 -10.37
C LEU A 221 3.93 7.89 -8.86
N THR A 222 3.91 6.70 -8.24
CA THR A 222 4.21 6.53 -6.81
C THR A 222 5.42 5.65 -6.61
N ASP A 223 6.28 6.04 -5.68
CA ASP A 223 7.50 5.30 -5.36
C ASP A 223 7.22 3.99 -4.65
N SER A 224 6.02 3.87 -4.05
CA SER A 224 5.60 2.64 -3.41
C SER A 224 4.09 2.46 -3.36
N CYS A 225 3.65 1.28 -3.82
CA CYS A 225 2.26 0.85 -3.78
C CYS A 225 2.20 -0.64 -3.41
N GLY A 226 1.78 -0.94 -2.18
CA GLY A 226 1.75 -2.32 -1.67
C GLY A 226 0.80 -3.25 -2.43
N SER A 227 -0.36 -2.76 -2.88
CA SER A 227 -1.28 -3.57 -3.68
C SER A 227 -0.73 -3.87 -5.08
N ALA A 228 0.02 -2.93 -5.68
CA ALA A 228 0.70 -3.17 -6.96
C ALA A 228 1.80 -4.23 -6.84
N MET A 229 2.55 -4.25 -5.73
CA MET A 229 3.51 -5.31 -5.44
C MET A 229 2.80 -6.66 -5.30
N ALA A 230 1.69 -6.75 -4.55
CA ALA A 230 0.90 -7.98 -4.44
C ALA A 230 0.33 -8.44 -5.79
N ALA A 231 -0.23 -7.51 -6.57
CA ALA A 231 -0.75 -7.77 -7.91
C ALA A 231 0.33 -8.31 -8.85
N SER A 232 1.55 -7.78 -8.75
CA SER A 232 2.71 -8.23 -9.53
C SER A 232 3.18 -9.64 -9.14
N VAL A 233 3.19 -9.96 -7.84
CA VAL A 233 3.48 -11.30 -7.33
C VAL A 233 2.46 -12.31 -7.88
N LEU A 234 1.17 -12.00 -7.76
CA LEU A 234 0.10 -12.86 -8.25
C LEU A 234 0.17 -13.01 -9.79
N SER A 235 0.45 -11.92 -10.50
CA SER A 235 0.58 -11.93 -11.97
C SER A 235 1.80 -12.75 -12.43
N ALA A 236 2.90 -12.73 -11.68
CA ALA A 236 4.05 -13.59 -11.96
C ALA A 236 3.69 -15.09 -11.81
N ALA A 237 2.91 -15.43 -10.79
CA ALA A 237 2.43 -16.79 -10.57
C ALA A 237 1.42 -17.26 -11.61
N LEU A 238 0.40 -16.45 -11.89
CA LEU A 238 -0.65 -16.75 -12.87
C LEU A 238 -0.09 -16.96 -14.29
N THR A 239 1.02 -16.31 -14.62
CA THR A 239 1.63 -16.37 -15.95
C THR A 239 2.81 -17.34 -16.03
N GLY A 240 3.07 -18.12 -14.97
CA GLY A 240 4.13 -19.13 -14.92
C GLY A 240 5.56 -18.57 -14.87
N ARG A 241 5.74 -17.26 -14.66
CA ARG A 241 7.05 -16.61 -14.51
C ARG A 241 7.73 -16.98 -13.19
N VAL A 242 6.92 -17.26 -12.17
CA VAL A 242 7.33 -17.75 -10.85
C VAL A 242 6.33 -18.84 -10.43
N PRO A 243 6.73 -19.98 -9.85
CA PRO A 243 5.76 -20.95 -9.36
C PRO A 243 4.94 -20.40 -8.19
N PHE A 244 3.68 -20.84 -8.05
CA PHE A 244 2.90 -20.61 -6.82
C PHE A 244 3.65 -21.13 -5.59
N ALA A 245 3.35 -20.56 -4.41
CA ALA A 245 3.98 -20.86 -3.13
C ALA A 245 5.52 -20.66 -3.11
N THR A 246 6.07 -19.87 -4.06
CA THR A 246 7.48 -19.49 -4.08
C THR A 246 7.66 -18.08 -3.50
N PRO A 247 8.43 -17.90 -2.41
CA PRO A 247 8.79 -16.58 -1.92
C PRO A 247 9.66 -15.84 -2.93
N ILE A 248 9.33 -14.59 -3.22
CA ILE A 248 10.10 -13.70 -4.09
C ILE A 248 10.36 -12.36 -3.42
N ALA A 249 11.47 -11.72 -3.77
CA ALA A 249 11.72 -10.33 -3.43
C ALA A 249 11.00 -9.42 -4.43
N VAL A 250 10.32 -8.40 -3.94
CA VAL A 250 9.66 -7.40 -4.79
C VAL A 250 10.16 -6.04 -4.38
N PHE A 251 10.64 -5.29 -5.35
CA PHE A 251 11.25 -3.99 -5.20
C PHE A 251 10.39 -2.91 -5.85
N ASN A 252 10.46 -1.70 -5.32
CA ASN A 252 10.02 -0.48 -5.96
C ASN A 252 11.01 0.64 -5.57
N ARG A 253 10.73 1.90 -5.93
CA ARG A 253 11.63 3.01 -5.58
C ARG A 253 11.67 3.29 -4.07
N GLY A 254 10.58 3.01 -3.35
CA GLY A 254 10.49 3.19 -1.90
C GLY A 254 11.13 2.06 -1.07
N GLY A 255 11.44 0.91 -1.68
CA GLY A 255 12.19 -0.18 -1.07
C GLY A 255 11.67 -1.56 -1.47
N MET A 256 11.50 -2.46 -0.49
CA MET A 256 11.20 -3.87 -0.78
C MET A 256 10.10 -4.48 0.11
N VAL A 257 9.58 -5.61 -0.36
CA VAL A 257 8.81 -6.62 0.40
C VAL A 257 9.21 -8.02 -0.07
N ARG A 258 8.93 -9.05 0.74
CA ARG A 258 8.85 -10.44 0.30
C ARG A 258 7.41 -10.77 -0.05
N GLY A 259 7.19 -11.36 -1.21
CA GLY A 259 5.87 -11.75 -1.70
C GLY A 259 5.77 -13.24 -1.97
N GLN A 260 4.58 -13.81 -1.81
CA GLN A 260 4.26 -15.17 -2.24
C GLN A 260 2.79 -15.23 -2.66
N ALA A 261 2.51 -15.77 -3.85
CA ALA A 261 1.14 -16.04 -4.29
C ALA A 261 0.76 -17.49 -4.01
N GLU A 262 -0.46 -17.68 -3.54
CA GLU A 262 -1.09 -18.98 -3.31
C GLU A 262 -1.97 -19.37 -4.50
N VAL A 263 -2.19 -20.68 -4.67
CA VAL A 263 -3.02 -21.23 -5.77
C VAL A 263 -4.47 -20.75 -5.73
N ASP A 264 -4.96 -20.38 -4.54
CA ASP A 264 -6.29 -19.83 -4.33
C ASP A 264 -6.34 -18.30 -4.53
N THR A 265 -5.31 -17.72 -5.16
CA THR A 265 -5.11 -16.29 -5.45
C THR A 265 -4.87 -15.39 -4.25
N ARG A 266 -4.71 -15.94 -3.04
CA ARG A 266 -4.23 -15.15 -1.91
C ARG A 266 -2.77 -14.76 -2.12
N VAL A 267 -2.39 -13.62 -1.55
CA VAL A 267 -1.00 -13.14 -1.59
C VAL A 267 -0.54 -12.84 -0.17
N LEU A 268 0.62 -13.39 0.18
CA LEU A 268 1.39 -13.00 1.35
C LEU A 268 2.32 -11.87 0.94
N LEU A 269 2.30 -10.77 1.70
CA LEU A 269 3.27 -9.70 1.61
C LEU A 269 3.89 -9.43 2.96
N SER A 270 5.19 -9.65 3.07
CA SER A 270 5.97 -9.38 4.27
C SER A 270 6.92 -8.22 4.02
N GLY A 271 6.78 -7.15 4.79
CA GLY A 271 7.59 -5.95 4.62
C GLY A 271 7.82 -5.22 5.92
N ASN A 272 8.64 -4.19 5.86
CA ASN A 272 8.92 -3.35 7.00
C ASN A 272 7.65 -2.63 7.50
N ALA A 273 7.63 -2.34 8.79
CA ALA A 273 6.68 -1.48 9.46
C ALA A 273 7.46 -0.44 10.28
N THR A 274 8.31 0.35 9.62
CA THR A 274 9.29 1.22 10.29
C THR A 274 8.61 2.37 11.01
N PHE A 275 8.93 2.55 12.29
CA PHE A 275 8.56 3.77 13.03
C PHE A 275 9.74 4.73 13.00
N GLU A 276 9.51 5.99 12.67
CA GLU A 276 10.53 7.02 12.51
C GLU A 276 10.63 7.94 13.73
N ALA A 277 9.48 8.30 14.29
CA ALA A 277 9.36 9.10 15.50
C ALA A 277 7.97 8.97 16.13
N GLU A 278 7.90 9.11 17.44
CA GLU A 278 6.68 9.40 18.18
C GLU A 278 6.62 10.92 18.38
N GLN A 279 5.50 11.53 18.00
CA GLN A 279 5.34 12.98 17.94
C GLN A 279 3.96 13.37 18.47
N ALA A 280 3.76 14.66 18.73
CA ALA A 280 2.45 15.22 19.02
C ALA A 280 2.29 16.60 18.39
N VAL A 281 1.04 16.96 18.09
CA VAL A 281 0.72 18.29 17.57
C VAL A 281 -0.56 18.81 18.21
N ALA A 282 -0.64 20.13 18.42
CA ALA A 282 -1.89 20.79 18.76
C ALA A 282 -2.67 21.09 17.47
N VAL A 283 -3.95 20.75 17.43
CA VAL A 283 -4.84 20.98 16.29
C VAL A 283 -5.97 21.90 16.70
N ASP A 284 -6.21 22.94 15.90
CA ASP A 284 -7.41 23.75 15.94
C ASP A 284 -8.28 23.42 14.72
N PHE A 285 -9.34 22.65 14.95
CA PHE A 285 -10.27 22.23 13.90
C PHE A 285 -11.11 23.38 13.35
N ALA A 286 -11.43 24.38 14.18
CA ALA A 286 -12.24 25.51 13.74
C ALA A 286 -11.43 26.45 12.84
N ALA A 287 -10.16 26.65 13.17
CA ALA A 287 -9.22 27.44 12.36
C ALA A 287 -8.61 26.64 11.20
N GLY A 288 -8.66 25.30 11.25
CA GLY A 288 -7.99 24.43 10.29
C GLY A 288 -6.47 24.61 10.34
N THR A 289 -5.87 24.60 11.53
CA THR A 289 -4.41 24.84 11.69
C THR A 289 -3.75 23.86 12.64
N LEU A 290 -2.43 23.72 12.46
CA LEU A 290 -1.55 22.98 13.36
C LEU A 290 -0.67 23.94 14.16
N GLY A 291 -0.47 23.63 15.43
CA GLY A 291 0.62 24.16 16.23
C GLY A 291 1.98 23.53 15.86
N PRO A 292 3.06 23.87 16.58
CA PRO A 292 4.36 23.25 16.37
C PRO A 292 4.32 21.75 16.66
N VAL A 293 5.03 20.97 15.84
CA VAL A 293 5.18 19.53 16.04
C VAL A 293 6.21 19.28 17.14
N GLU A 294 5.79 18.57 18.18
CA GLU A 294 6.63 18.14 19.30
C GLU A 294 7.15 16.72 19.01
N THR A 295 8.47 16.51 19.09
CA THR A 295 9.04 15.16 19.02
C THR A 295 9.15 14.57 20.42
N LEU A 296 8.39 13.51 20.69
CA LEU A 296 8.39 12.80 21.97
C LEU A 296 9.52 11.78 22.03
N ARG A 297 9.74 11.07 20.92
CA ARG A 297 10.81 10.08 20.81
C ARG A 297 11.25 9.90 19.36
N ALA A 298 12.54 10.03 19.08
CA ALA A 298 13.10 9.66 17.79
C ALA A 298 13.38 8.14 17.72
N ARG A 299 13.19 7.53 16.54
CA ARG A 299 13.50 6.12 16.26
C ARG A 299 14.65 5.99 15.26
N ALA A 300 15.76 6.68 15.53
CA ALA A 300 16.90 6.76 14.61
C ALA A 300 17.46 5.38 14.21
N ALA A 301 17.52 4.44 15.14
CA ALA A 301 18.01 3.07 14.88
C ALA A 301 17.18 2.35 13.82
N GLU A 302 15.85 2.47 13.86
CA GLU A 302 14.96 1.81 12.89
C GLU A 302 15.09 2.43 11.49
N ARG A 303 15.24 3.76 11.42
CA ARG A 303 15.51 4.46 10.16
C ARG A 303 16.83 4.00 9.53
N SER A 304 17.89 3.91 10.34
CA SER A 304 19.20 3.45 9.89
C SER A 304 19.17 1.98 9.44
N ALA A 305 18.47 1.11 10.17
CA ALA A 305 18.30 -0.30 9.79
C ALA A 305 17.61 -0.44 8.43
N TRP A 306 16.53 0.32 8.21
CA TRP A 306 15.82 0.30 6.92
C TRP A 306 16.68 0.88 5.79
N ALA A 307 17.35 2.01 6.01
CA ALA A 307 18.22 2.61 5.00
C ALA A 307 19.36 1.66 4.59
N ALA A 308 19.96 0.96 5.56
CA ALA A 308 20.97 -0.05 5.29
C ALA A 308 20.40 -1.25 4.51
N ALA A 309 19.20 -1.71 4.85
CA ALA A 309 18.52 -2.78 4.12
C ALA A 309 18.28 -2.39 2.65
N VAL A 310 17.75 -1.20 2.38
CA VAL A 310 17.52 -0.71 1.01
C VAL A 310 18.83 -0.54 0.24
N ALA A 311 19.87 0.03 0.87
CA ALA A 311 21.17 0.22 0.22
C ALA A 311 21.86 -1.10 -0.16
N ALA A 312 21.67 -2.18 0.63
CA ALA A 312 22.20 -3.50 0.32
C ALA A 312 21.54 -4.17 -0.89
N LEU A 313 20.44 -3.60 -1.41
CA LEU A 313 19.64 -4.15 -2.51
C LEU A 313 19.78 -3.37 -3.82
N ALA A 314 20.48 -2.22 -3.79
CA ALA A 314 20.80 -1.37 -4.94
C ALA A 314 22.13 -1.79 -5.58
#